data_AF-A0A1Y2DM55-F1
#
_entry.id   AF-A0A1Y2DM55-F1
#
_cell.length_a   1.000
_cell.length_b   1.000
_cell.length_c   1.000
_cell.angle_alpha   90.00
_cell.angle_beta   90.00
_cell.angle_gamma   90.00
#
_symmetry.space_group_name_H-M   'P 1'
#
loop_
_entity.id
_entity.type
_entity.pdbx_description
1 polymer ?
#
loop_
_entity_poly.entity_id
_entity_poly.type
_entity_poly.pdbx_seq_one_letter_code
_entity_poly.pdbx_strand_id
1 'polypeptide(L)'
;MNNDTTGFVPSKVRDLENFDQVSVFCSDIGNMPPDKTAEAELTIKETINAISKKAKGCTDNSITGLYIALIEKIKNKLSISFPFVTPYANNAMNTIAGIDLINHPDKLGTLLFSSQQIEGYFDLDILLESAGLLYRYNYEYLKSTVIPFMEDNGLESYIP
;
A
#
# COMPACT_ATOMS: atom_id res chain seq x y z
N MET A 1 17.64 -23.97 30.58
CA MET A 1 16.84 -24.32 29.40
C MET A 1 15.40 -23.95 29.72
N ASN A 2 14.83 -23.02 28.95
CA ASN A 2 13.40 -22.86 28.73
C ASN A 2 13.27 -22.08 27.41
N ASN A 3 13.19 -22.84 26.31
CA ASN A 3 12.85 -22.33 24.99
C ASN A 3 11.33 -22.33 24.88
N ASP A 4 10.68 -21.24 25.29
CA ASP A 4 9.32 -20.94 24.84
C ASP A 4 9.41 -19.97 23.66
N THR A 5 9.90 -20.47 22.53
CA THR A 5 9.60 -19.87 21.23
C THR A 5 8.19 -20.30 20.86
N THR A 6 7.19 -19.64 21.45
CA THR A 6 5.80 -19.75 21.04
C THR A 6 5.72 -19.47 19.54
N GLY A 7 5.27 -20.48 18.80
CA GLY A 7 5.36 -20.55 17.35
C GLY A 7 4.66 -19.39 16.65
N PHE A 8 5.45 -18.54 15.98
CA PHE A 8 4.92 -17.63 14.98
C PHE A 8 4.77 -18.40 13.67
N VAL A 9 3.53 -18.70 13.30
CA VAL A 9 3.16 -19.23 11.98
C VAL A 9 2.14 -18.26 11.39
N PRO A 10 2.48 -17.41 10.42
CA PRO A 10 1.48 -16.63 9.70
C PRO A 10 0.82 -17.55 8.65
N SER A 11 0.14 -18.61 9.09
CA SER A 11 -0.49 -19.60 8.19
C SER A 11 -1.86 -19.19 7.65
N LYS A 12 -2.15 -17.89 7.62
CA LYS A 12 -3.35 -17.40 6.94
C LYS A 12 -2.94 -16.24 6.05
N VAL A 13 -3.08 -16.46 4.74
CA VAL A 13 -3.28 -15.38 3.77
C VAL A 13 -4.33 -14.46 4.40
N ARG A 14 -3.91 -13.28 4.84
CA ARG A 14 -4.82 -12.36 5.48
C ARG A 14 -5.70 -11.78 4.40
N ASP A 15 -7.01 -11.85 4.61
CA ASP A 15 -7.95 -11.01 3.89
C ASP A 15 -7.71 -9.56 4.34
N LEU A 16 -6.70 -8.92 3.76
CA LEU A 16 -6.37 -7.54 4.00
C LEU A 16 -7.30 -6.68 3.16
N GLU A 17 -8.19 -5.98 3.85
CA GLU A 17 -9.24 -5.17 3.22
C GLU A 17 -9.05 -3.69 3.51
N ASN A 18 -8.31 -3.34 4.57
CA ASN A 18 -8.09 -1.96 5.00
C ASN A 18 -6.64 -1.68 5.45
N PHE A 19 -6.32 -0.39 5.64
CA PHE A 19 -4.99 0.08 6.00
C PHE A 19 -4.53 -0.35 7.39
N ASP A 20 -5.43 -0.56 8.35
CA ASP A 20 -5.09 -1.02 9.70
C ASP A 20 -4.62 -2.47 9.71
N GLN A 21 -5.35 -3.33 9.01
CA GLN A 21 -4.96 -4.73 8.84
C GLN A 21 -3.61 -4.86 8.13
N VAL A 22 -3.34 -4.01 7.14
CA VAL A 22 -2.04 -3.93 6.48
C VAL A 22 -0.94 -3.50 7.47
N SER A 23 -1.19 -2.48 8.30
CA SER A 23 -0.24 -2.07 9.34
C SER A 23 0.12 -3.22 10.27
N VAL A 24 -0.88 -3.92 10.80
CA VAL A 24 -0.67 -5.08 11.70
C VAL A 24 0.11 -6.18 10.97
N PHE A 25 -0.24 -6.48 9.73
CA PHE A 25 0.51 -7.43 8.89
C PHE A 25 1.99 -7.03 8.73
N CYS A 26 2.28 -5.78 8.38
CA CYS A 26 3.65 -5.32 8.22
C CYS A 26 4.45 -5.37 9.53
N SER A 27 3.83 -5.02 10.66
CA SER A 27 4.47 -5.15 11.97
C SER A 27 4.81 -6.60 12.32
N ASP A 28 3.89 -7.52 12.04
CA ASP A 28 4.11 -8.95 12.28
C ASP A 28 5.26 -9.51 11.45
N ILE A 29 5.34 -9.13 10.17
CA ILE A 29 6.46 -9.48 9.30
C ILE A 29 7.77 -8.85 9.78
N GLY A 30 7.76 -7.58 10.15
CA GLY A 30 8.95 -6.85 10.62
C GLY A 30 9.53 -7.40 11.93
N ASN A 31 8.70 -8.03 12.76
CA ASN A 31 9.09 -8.67 14.02
C ASN A 31 9.53 -10.13 13.86
N MET A 32 9.57 -10.67 12.63
CA MET A 32 10.00 -12.04 12.41
C MET A 32 11.50 -12.22 12.72
N PRO A 33 11.89 -13.35 13.32
CA PRO A 33 13.29 -13.77 13.44
C PRO A 33 14.00 -13.82 12.07
N PRO A 34 15.31 -13.46 11.99
CA PRO A 34 16.06 -13.47 10.73
C PRO A 34 16.09 -14.83 10.01
N ASP A 35 16.09 -15.94 10.75
CA ASP A 35 16.05 -17.30 10.22
C ASP A 35 14.70 -17.66 9.54
N LYS A 36 13.67 -16.82 9.72
CA LYS A 36 12.36 -16.92 9.07
C LYS A 36 12.20 -16.03 7.83
N THR A 37 13.28 -15.47 7.29
CA THR A 37 13.23 -14.60 6.09
C THR A 37 12.53 -15.25 4.90
N ALA A 38 12.72 -16.56 4.67
CA ALA A 38 12.05 -17.28 3.58
C ALA A 38 10.53 -17.42 3.81
N GLU A 39 10.10 -17.61 5.06
CA GLU A 39 8.68 -17.64 5.44
C GLU A 39 8.06 -16.25 5.27
N ALA A 40 8.79 -15.19 5.66
CA ALA A 40 8.39 -13.80 5.44
C ALA A 40 8.14 -13.53 3.96
N GLU A 41 9.10 -13.91 3.10
CA GLU A 41 9.02 -13.73 1.66
C GLU A 41 7.80 -14.45 1.06
N LEU A 42 7.57 -15.71 1.42
CA LEU A 42 6.40 -16.45 0.98
C LEU A 42 5.10 -15.75 1.39
N THR A 43 4.99 -15.38 2.66
CA THR A 43 3.79 -14.75 3.23
C THR A 43 3.49 -13.40 2.55
N ILE A 44 4.51 -12.57 2.30
CA ILE A 44 4.36 -11.29 1.60
C ILE A 44 3.84 -11.52 0.17
N LYS A 45 4.43 -12.48 -0.56
CA LYS A 45 4.02 -12.78 -1.94
C LYS A 45 2.59 -13.28 -2.02
N GLU A 46 2.20 -14.20 -1.14
CA GLU A 46 0.84 -14.73 -1.06
C GLU A 46 -0.18 -13.64 -0.74
N THR A 47 0.16 -12.74 0.20
CA THR A 47 -0.70 -11.63 0.60
C THR A 47 -0.92 -10.65 -0.54
N ILE A 48 0.14 -10.18 -1.19
CA ILE A 48 0.03 -9.28 -2.36
C ILE A 48 -0.73 -9.96 -3.51
N ASN A 49 -0.55 -11.26 -3.73
CA ASN A 49 -1.33 -12.01 -4.72
C ASN A 49 -2.82 -12.08 -4.38
N ALA A 50 -3.16 -12.28 -3.10
CA ALA A 50 -4.54 -12.32 -2.65
C ALA A 50 -5.23 -10.97 -2.87
N ILE A 51 -4.57 -9.87 -2.49
CA ILE A 51 -5.03 -8.51 -2.78
C ILE A 51 -5.23 -8.31 -4.29
N SER A 52 -4.24 -8.68 -5.10
CA SER A 52 -4.31 -8.57 -6.57
C SER A 52 -5.46 -9.37 -7.18
N LYS A 53 -5.74 -10.57 -6.64
CA LYS A 53 -6.84 -11.41 -7.10
C LYS A 53 -8.20 -10.79 -6.75
N LYS A 54 -8.35 -10.23 -5.56
CA LYS A 54 -9.57 -9.50 -5.18
C LYS A 54 -9.80 -8.29 -6.09
N ALA A 55 -8.75 -7.52 -6.37
CA ALA A 55 -8.84 -6.34 -7.25
C ALA A 55 -9.38 -6.68 -8.65
N LYS A 56 -8.97 -7.81 -9.25
CA LYS A 56 -9.47 -8.27 -10.56
C LYS A 56 -10.97 -8.58 -10.59
N GLY A 57 -11.59 -8.79 -9.42
CA GLY A 57 -13.03 -9.01 -9.30
C GLY A 57 -13.86 -7.73 -9.24
N CYS A 58 -13.21 -6.56 -9.19
CA CYS A 58 -13.87 -5.26 -9.03
C CYS A 58 -13.83 -4.47 -10.34
N THR A 59 -14.93 -3.79 -10.68
CA THR A 59 -15.03 -2.93 -11.87
C THR A 59 -15.01 -1.43 -11.54
N ASP A 60 -14.94 -1.08 -10.26
CA ASP A 60 -14.93 0.31 -9.79
C ASP A 60 -13.49 0.84 -9.67
N ASN A 61 -13.24 2.01 -10.25
CA ASN A 61 -11.94 2.67 -10.25
C ASN A 61 -11.49 3.11 -8.85
N SER A 62 -12.42 3.51 -7.97
CA SER A 62 -12.11 3.90 -6.59
C SER A 62 -11.67 2.68 -5.78
N ILE A 63 -12.36 1.55 -5.96
CA ILE A 63 -11.98 0.26 -5.35
C ILE A 63 -10.62 -0.23 -5.90
N THR A 64 -10.35 0.01 -7.18
CA THR A 64 -9.04 -0.28 -7.78
C THR A 64 -7.93 0.54 -7.12
N GLY A 65 -8.17 1.84 -6.90
CA GLY A 65 -7.27 2.72 -6.15
C GLY A 65 -6.97 2.21 -4.73
N LEU A 66 -7.99 1.73 -4.01
CA LEU A 66 -7.82 1.12 -2.69
C LEU A 66 -6.85 -0.06 -2.72
N TYR A 67 -7.05 -1.04 -3.59
CA TYR A 67 -6.18 -2.22 -3.62
C TYR A 67 -4.73 -1.89 -4.01
N ILE A 68 -4.55 -0.90 -4.90
CA ILE A 68 -3.22 -0.37 -5.22
C ILE A 68 -2.60 0.26 -3.98
N ALA A 69 -3.35 1.09 -3.24
CA ALA A 69 -2.87 1.73 -2.02
C ALA A 69 -2.53 0.73 -0.91
N LEU A 70 -3.27 -0.38 -0.76
CA LEU A 70 -2.93 -1.44 0.19
C LEU A 70 -1.57 -2.08 -0.14
N ILE A 71 -1.30 -2.36 -1.43
CA ILE A 71 -0.02 -2.91 -1.87
C ILE A 71 1.10 -1.88 -1.71
N GLU A 72 0.84 -0.61 -2.03
CA GLU A 72 1.79 0.49 -1.85
C GLU A 72 2.21 0.64 -0.38
N LYS A 73 1.26 0.52 0.55
CA LYS A 73 1.55 0.54 1.98
C LYS A 73 2.45 -0.62 2.40
N ILE A 74 2.18 -1.84 1.90
CA ILE A 74 3.05 -3.01 2.15
C ILE A 74 4.47 -2.74 1.65
N LYS A 75 4.59 -2.22 0.42
CA LYS A 75 5.87 -1.84 -0.19
C LYS A 75 6.61 -0.85 0.70
N ASN A 76 5.97 0.26 1.06
CA ASN A 76 6.60 1.34 1.83
C ASN A 76 7.07 0.89 3.22
N LYS A 77 6.30 0.02 3.90
CA LYS A 77 6.67 -0.47 5.23
C LYS A 77 7.74 -1.56 5.22
N LEU A 78 7.83 -2.39 4.17
CA LEU A 78 8.67 -3.59 4.18
C LEU A 78 9.90 -3.52 3.27
N SER A 79 9.95 -2.64 2.28
CA SER A 79 11.01 -2.64 1.25
C SER A 79 12.42 -2.37 1.79
N ILE A 80 12.57 -1.72 2.96
CA ILE A 80 13.89 -1.54 3.59
C ILE A 80 14.44 -2.89 4.08
N SER A 81 13.61 -3.68 4.76
CA SER A 81 14.01 -4.99 5.29
C SER A 81 13.98 -6.10 4.24
N PHE A 82 13.12 -5.95 3.23
CA PHE A 82 12.88 -6.97 2.19
C PHE A 82 12.88 -6.32 0.80
N PRO A 83 14.07 -6.09 0.20
CA PRO A 83 14.18 -5.36 -1.07
C PRO A 83 13.43 -5.99 -2.25
N PHE A 84 13.17 -7.30 -2.23
CA PHE A 84 12.39 -7.99 -3.26
C PHE A 84 10.91 -7.54 -3.31
N VAL A 85 10.39 -6.93 -2.23
CA VAL A 85 9.00 -6.48 -2.15
C VAL A 85 8.74 -5.39 -3.18
N THR A 86 9.69 -4.49 -3.41
CA THR A 86 9.56 -3.40 -4.38
C THR A 86 9.22 -3.88 -5.80
N PRO A 87 10.05 -4.69 -6.48
CA PRO A 87 9.75 -5.13 -7.84
C PRO A 87 8.47 -5.97 -7.90
N TYR A 88 8.18 -6.76 -6.86
CA TYR A 88 6.98 -7.60 -6.80
C TYR A 88 5.70 -6.77 -6.66
N ALA A 89 5.67 -5.82 -5.72
CA ALA A 89 4.57 -4.90 -5.50
C ALA A 89 4.29 -4.06 -6.76
N ASN A 90 5.34 -3.52 -7.39
CA ASN A 90 5.19 -2.74 -8.62
C ASN A 90 4.55 -3.56 -9.75
N ASN A 91 4.99 -4.81 -9.96
CA ASN A 91 4.38 -5.69 -10.96
C ASN A 91 2.90 -5.98 -10.66
N ALA A 92 2.56 -6.20 -9.39
CA ALA A 92 1.19 -6.43 -8.96
C ALA A 92 0.30 -5.20 -9.21
N MET A 93 0.73 -4.01 -8.77
CA MET A 93 -0.01 -2.76 -8.99
C MET A 93 -0.19 -2.45 -10.48
N ASN A 94 0.84 -2.64 -11.30
CA ASN A 94 0.76 -2.47 -12.75
C ASN A 94 -0.28 -3.42 -13.37
N THR A 95 -0.30 -4.68 -12.92
CA THR A 95 -1.27 -5.68 -13.36
C THR A 95 -2.69 -5.29 -12.97
N ILE A 96 -2.90 -4.77 -11.76
CA ILE A 96 -4.22 -4.32 -11.28
C ILE A 96 -4.70 -3.11 -12.08
N ALA A 97 -3.83 -2.11 -12.28
CA ALA A 97 -4.18 -0.88 -12.99
C ALA A 97 -4.29 -1.05 -14.51
N GLY A 98 -3.78 -2.15 -15.07
CA GLY A 98 -3.70 -2.36 -16.51
C GLY A 98 -2.77 -1.37 -17.23
N ILE A 99 -1.84 -0.74 -16.49
CA ILE A 99 -0.89 0.25 -16.98
C ILE A 99 0.39 0.22 -16.15
N ASP A 100 1.51 0.65 -16.75
CA ASP A 100 2.78 0.79 -16.05
C ASP A 100 2.82 2.04 -15.15
N LEU A 101 2.48 1.88 -13.87
CA LEU A 101 2.44 2.95 -12.89
C LEU A 101 3.83 3.48 -12.53
N ILE A 102 4.90 2.70 -12.73
CA ILE A 102 6.27 3.15 -12.48
C ILE A 102 6.63 4.30 -13.41
N ASN A 103 6.21 4.19 -14.68
CA ASN A 103 6.45 5.20 -15.70
C ASN A 103 5.30 6.21 -15.84
N HIS A 104 4.26 6.09 -15.01
CA HIS A 104 3.12 7.01 -14.90
C HIS A 104 2.85 7.40 -13.44
N PRO A 105 3.82 8.07 -12.77
CA PRO A 105 3.71 8.42 -11.35
C PRO A 105 2.54 9.38 -11.05
N ASP A 106 2.10 10.18 -12.02
CA ASP A 106 0.89 11.00 -11.93
C ASP A 106 -0.38 10.15 -11.75
N LYS A 107 -0.46 9.03 -12.48
CA LYS A 107 -1.58 8.08 -12.39
C LYS A 107 -1.55 7.31 -11.08
N LEU A 108 -0.35 6.89 -10.63
CA LEU A 108 -0.17 6.30 -9.31
C LEU A 108 -0.66 7.27 -8.23
N GLY A 109 -0.18 8.51 -8.24
CA GLY A 109 -0.60 9.54 -7.30
C GLY A 109 -2.12 9.74 -7.28
N THR A 110 -2.76 9.78 -8.45
CA THR A 110 -4.22 9.91 -8.58
C THR A 110 -4.97 8.72 -7.97
N LEU A 111 -4.52 7.49 -8.22
CA LEU A 111 -5.13 6.27 -7.67
C LEU A 111 -4.93 6.15 -6.15
N LEU A 112 -3.77 6.55 -5.66
CA LEU A 112 -3.52 6.63 -4.22
C LEU A 112 -4.44 7.67 -3.57
N PHE A 113 -4.63 8.85 -4.19
CA PHE A 113 -5.56 9.85 -3.66
C PHE A 113 -7.00 9.36 -3.67
N SER A 114 -7.47 8.74 -4.76
CA SER A 114 -8.86 8.28 -4.84
C SER A 114 -9.20 7.25 -3.76
N SER A 115 -8.23 6.44 -3.33
CA SER A 115 -8.42 5.53 -2.20
C SER A 115 -8.77 6.23 -0.88
N GLN A 116 -8.29 7.47 -0.69
CA GLN A 116 -8.52 8.28 0.52
C GLN A 116 -9.92 8.89 0.56
N GLN A 117 -10.63 8.89 -0.56
CA GLN A 117 -12.00 9.40 -0.66
C GLN A 117 -13.06 8.35 -0.29
N ILE A 118 -12.65 7.10 -0.04
CA ILE A 118 -13.55 6.03 0.38
C ILE A 118 -13.77 6.15 1.89
N GLU A 119 -15.02 6.27 2.30
CA GLU A 119 -15.41 6.42 3.70
C GLU A 119 -14.84 5.28 4.56
N GLY A 120 -14.13 5.63 5.64
CA GLY A 120 -13.49 4.68 6.55
C GLY A 120 -12.10 4.19 6.12
N TYR A 121 -11.56 4.65 4.99
CA TYR A 121 -10.27 4.24 4.44
C TYR A 121 -9.29 5.41 4.28
N PHE A 122 -9.01 6.10 5.39
CA PHE A 122 -8.02 7.17 5.42
C PHE A 122 -6.68 6.66 5.97
N ASP A 123 -5.59 7.00 5.28
CA ASP A 123 -4.21 6.74 5.73
C ASP A 123 -3.29 7.88 5.35
N LEU A 124 -2.68 8.52 6.35
CA LEU A 124 -1.84 9.69 6.15
C LEU A 124 -0.60 9.38 5.30
N ASP A 125 0.06 8.24 5.49
CA ASP A 125 1.27 7.90 4.74
C ASP A 125 0.95 7.79 3.23
N ILE A 126 -0.18 7.18 2.88
CA ILE A 126 -0.64 7.08 1.49
C ILE A 126 -1.03 8.44 0.91
N LEU A 127 -1.73 9.28 1.69
CA LEU A 127 -2.08 10.62 1.25
C LEU A 127 -0.82 11.46 0.94
N LEU A 128 0.20 11.38 1.80
CA LEU A 128 1.45 12.13 1.61
C LEU A 128 2.26 11.61 0.41
N GLU A 129 2.32 10.30 0.20
CA GLU A 129 2.94 9.72 -1.00
C GLU A 129 2.22 10.22 -2.28
N SER A 130 0.89 10.16 -2.28
CA SER A 130 0.07 10.69 -3.36
C SER A 130 0.35 12.17 -3.64
N ALA A 131 0.32 13.02 -2.61
CA ALA A 131 0.60 14.44 -2.72
C ALA A 131 2.02 14.70 -3.25
N GLY A 132 3.02 13.96 -2.77
CA GLY A 132 4.40 14.07 -3.23
C GLY A 132 4.58 13.70 -4.71
N LEU A 133 3.92 12.65 -5.18
CA LEU A 133 3.92 12.27 -6.61
C LEU A 133 3.23 13.34 -7.47
N LEU A 134 2.05 13.79 -7.05
CA LEU A 134 1.27 14.76 -7.81
C LEU A 134 1.94 16.14 -7.82
N TYR A 135 2.59 16.55 -6.73
CA TYR A 135 3.41 17.77 -6.70
C TYR A 135 4.46 17.77 -7.81
N ARG A 136 5.14 16.64 -8.02
CA ARG A 136 6.23 16.53 -9.00
C ARG A 136 5.75 16.33 -10.44
N TYR A 137 4.64 15.60 -10.62
CA TYR A 137 4.26 15.08 -11.94
C TYR A 137 2.89 15.53 -12.43
N ASN A 138 2.04 16.13 -11.58
CA ASN A 138 0.74 16.67 -11.96
C ASN A 138 0.26 17.76 -10.97
N TYR A 139 0.99 18.87 -10.92
CA TYR A 139 0.76 19.95 -9.95
C TYR A 139 -0.63 20.57 -10.05
N GLU A 140 -1.21 20.66 -11.25
CA GLU A 140 -2.57 21.19 -11.44
C GLU A 140 -3.64 20.32 -10.76
N TYR A 141 -3.51 18.99 -10.84
CA TYR A 141 -4.42 18.08 -10.13
C TYR A 141 -4.22 18.18 -8.61
N LEU A 142 -2.97 18.23 -8.13
CA LEU A 142 -2.67 18.46 -6.72
C LEU A 142 -3.38 19.71 -6.21
N LYS A 143 -3.16 20.85 -6.88
CA LYS A 143 -3.66 22.17 -6.48
C LYS A 143 -5.17 22.26 -6.49
N SER A 144 -5.82 21.69 -7.49
CA SER A 144 -7.28 21.79 -7.66
C SER A 144 -8.06 20.80 -6.82
N THR A 145 -7.44 19.68 -6.40
CA THR A 145 -8.17 18.55 -5.81
C THR A 145 -7.60 18.10 -4.47
N VAL A 146 -6.29 17.86 -4.40
CA VAL A 146 -5.67 17.26 -3.20
C VAL A 146 -5.44 18.29 -2.10
N ILE A 147 -4.94 19.48 -2.44
CA ILE A 147 -4.72 20.55 -1.47
C ILE A 147 -6.02 20.94 -0.75
N PRO A 148 -7.14 21.22 -1.45
CA PRO A 148 -8.40 21.51 -0.78
C PRO A 148 -8.84 20.38 0.16
N PHE A 149 -8.69 19.12 -0.26
CA PHE A 149 -8.98 17.98 0.62
C PHE A 149 -8.09 17.97 1.87
N MET A 150 -6.80 18.28 1.75
CA MET A 150 -5.89 18.37 2.89
C MET A 150 -6.26 19.52 3.82
N GLU A 151 -6.61 20.69 3.29
CA GLU A 151 -7.06 21.86 4.06
C GLU A 151 -8.36 21.55 4.81
N ASP A 152 -9.35 20.96 4.14
CA ASP A 152 -10.64 20.56 4.75
C ASP A 152 -10.48 19.54 5.88
N ASN A 153 -9.35 18.81 5.91
CA ASN A 153 -9.02 17.83 6.95
C ASN A 153 -7.95 18.33 7.95
N GLY A 154 -7.58 19.62 7.92
CA GLY A 154 -6.62 20.21 8.87
C GLY A 154 -5.19 19.71 8.71
N LEU A 155 -4.78 19.41 7.48
CA LEU A 155 -3.46 18.87 7.12
C LEU A 155 -2.57 19.90 6.40
N GLU A 156 -2.83 21.19 6.60
CA GLU A 156 -2.15 22.29 5.90
C GLU A 156 -0.63 22.28 6.11
N SER A 157 -0.18 21.84 7.29
CA SER A 157 1.24 21.71 7.61
C SER A 157 1.99 20.67 6.78
N TYR A 158 1.26 19.78 6.08
CA TYR A 158 1.83 18.71 5.28
C TYR A 158 1.78 19.00 3.77
N ILE A 159 1.22 20.13 3.35
CA ILE A 159 1.19 20.51 1.94
C ILE A 159 2.64 20.76 1.46
N PRO A 160 3.09 20.06 0.39
CA PRO A 160 4.46 20.15 -0.11
C PRO A 160 4.79 21.47 -0.84
#